data_AF-A0A1N6RN50-F1
#
_entry.id   AF-A0A1N6RN50-F1
#
_cell.length_a   1.000
_cell.length_b   1.000
_cell.length_c   1.000
_cell.angle_alpha   90.00
_cell.angle_beta   90.00
_cell.angle_gamma   90.00
#
_symmetry.space_group_name_H-M   'P 1'
#
loop_
_entity.id
_entity.type
_entity.pdbx_description
1 polymer ?
#
loop_
_entity_poly.entity_id
_entity_poly.type
_entity_poly.pdbx_seq_one_letter_code
_entity_poly.pdbx_strand_id
1 'polypeptide(L)'
;MKTLIIIGVLLVLFVIFVNNFSRFMGGLSTNKAAENLEQYLEKEHNGELGFRELNRFFNAATMNPNMFTVVIFHKEIPEIEFYCHVNPKEILENDTLSYYGTENLKIADLYKRERKRYETRQKVKIDFINEIPEINFENDRFEIFVPGEIVTAALHDLIDRFVARLNSSYEELDIPYTMSLFIRTEAHPEGYIDIPLESMEGQWYPQMFMLSPKMSYFDTIENKIKERVQTDLDTSYPNYEIDDNYRKIILDKTSLSKIAWVQYLNDTTIDNDENETWQNPLTGLYVTYYDIDTGHLYFGEMISQENDKISYDETLELIKLRVEAEGIQM
;
A
#
# COMPACT_ATOMS: atom_id res chain seq x y z
N MET A 1 -16.86 55.26 22.80
CA MET A 1 -18.18 54.74 22.40
C MET A 1 -18.32 54.59 20.89
N LYS A 2 -18.21 55.67 20.08
CA LYS A 2 -18.32 55.59 18.61
C LYS A 2 -17.34 54.60 17.96
N THR A 3 -16.08 54.58 18.40
CA THR A 3 -15.04 53.66 17.90
C THR A 3 -15.31 52.19 18.22
N LEU A 4 -15.84 51.90 19.41
CA LEU A 4 -16.22 50.53 19.83
C LEU A 4 -17.42 50.00 19.04
N ILE A 5 -18.39 50.88 18.73
CA ILE A 5 -19.54 50.54 17.88
C ILE A 5 -19.08 50.23 16.44
N ILE A 6 -18.15 51.02 15.90
CA ILE A 6 -17.59 50.80 14.54
C ILE A 6 -16.84 49.47 14.47
N ILE A 7 -16.01 49.15 15.47
CA ILE A 7 -15.30 47.86 15.55
C ILE A 7 -16.28 46.70 15.66
N GLY A 8 -17.34 46.83 16.48
CA GLY A 8 -18.39 45.82 16.59
C GLY A 8 -19.13 45.56 15.28
N VAL A 9 -19.47 46.63 14.54
CA VAL A 9 -20.10 46.51 13.22
C VAL A 9 -19.17 45.88 12.19
N LEU A 10 -17.88 46.23 12.19
CA LEU A 10 -16.88 45.62 11.30
C LEU A 10 -16.66 44.14 11.59
N LEU A 11 -16.64 43.73 12.87
CA LEU A 11 -16.55 42.32 13.26
C LEU A 11 -17.80 41.54 12.83
N VAL A 12 -19.00 42.12 12.99
CA VAL A 12 -20.24 41.50 12.52
C VAL A 12 -20.24 41.37 11.00
N LEU A 13 -19.84 42.42 10.27
CA LEU A 13 -19.71 42.37 8.81
C LEU A 13 -18.67 41.35 8.36
N PHE A 14 -17.53 41.25 9.05
CA PHE A 14 -16.49 40.25 8.78
C PHE A 14 -17.01 38.83 9.00
N VAL A 15 -17.71 38.56 10.11
CA VAL A 15 -18.32 37.25 10.39
C VAL A 15 -19.39 36.90 9.34
N ILE A 16 -20.21 37.87 8.93
CA ILE A 16 -21.19 37.68 7.84
C ILE A 16 -20.47 37.38 6.52
N PHE A 17 -19.34 38.05 6.24
CA PHE A 17 -18.57 37.87 5.02
C PHE A 17 -17.89 36.50 4.97
N VAL A 18 -17.24 36.08 6.06
CA VAL A 18 -16.57 34.77 6.15
C VAL A 18 -17.59 33.63 6.07
N ASN A 19 -18.75 33.75 6.73
CA ASN A 19 -19.79 32.72 6.69
C ASN A 19 -20.54 32.66 5.35
N ASN A 20 -20.57 33.74 4.56
CA ASN A 20 -21.25 33.79 3.25
C ASN A 20 -20.30 33.93 2.05
N PHE A 21 -18.99 33.83 2.25
CA PHE A 21 -17.98 34.02 1.20
C PHE A 21 -18.19 33.07 0.02
N SER A 22 -18.64 31.84 0.32
CA SER A 22 -19.01 30.83 -0.66
C SER A 22 -20.15 31.26 -1.58
N ARG A 23 -21.18 31.95 -1.05
CA ARG A 23 -22.31 32.51 -1.81
C ARG A 23 -21.91 33.72 -2.65
N PHE A 24 -21.02 34.57 -2.14
CA PHE A 24 -20.55 35.78 -2.85
C PHE A 24 -19.74 35.47 -4.11
N MET A 25 -19.09 34.30 -4.17
CA MET A 25 -18.33 33.81 -5.34
C MET A 25 -19.18 32.94 -6.30
N GLY A 26 -20.52 32.92 -6.16
CA GLY A 26 -21.41 32.09 -6.98
C GLY A 26 -21.34 30.59 -6.70
N GLY A 27 -20.74 30.20 -5.57
CA GLY A 27 -20.53 28.81 -5.13
C GLY A 27 -21.66 28.26 -4.25
N LEU A 28 -21.97 26.97 -4.40
CA LEU A 28 -22.97 26.24 -3.63
C LEU A 28 -22.49 25.94 -2.20
N SER A 29 -23.22 26.31 -1.15
CA SER A 29 -22.82 25.98 0.24
C SER A 29 -22.75 24.46 0.46
N THR A 30 -21.91 24.01 1.39
CA THR A 30 -21.75 22.57 1.68
C THR A 30 -23.07 21.91 2.09
N ASN A 31 -23.92 22.60 2.88
CA ASN A 31 -25.23 22.07 3.24
C ASN A 31 -26.13 21.90 2.01
N LYS A 32 -26.12 22.87 1.08
CA LYS A 32 -26.94 22.74 -0.12
C LYS A 32 -26.39 21.69 -1.08
N ALA A 33 -25.08 21.54 -1.13
CA ALA A 33 -24.42 20.45 -1.85
C ALA A 33 -24.84 19.08 -1.31
N ALA A 34 -24.85 18.92 0.01
CA ALA A 34 -25.30 17.72 0.69
C ALA A 34 -26.77 17.40 0.36
N GLU A 35 -27.68 18.38 0.51
CA GLU A 35 -29.10 18.21 0.17
C GLU A 35 -29.31 17.76 -1.28
N ASN A 36 -28.62 18.41 -2.23
CA ASN A 36 -28.76 18.08 -3.65
C ASN A 36 -28.23 16.68 -3.96
N LEU A 37 -27.09 16.29 -3.36
CA LEU A 37 -26.53 14.96 -3.53
C LEU A 37 -27.43 13.89 -2.89
N GLU A 38 -27.94 14.13 -1.68
CA GLU A 38 -28.89 13.23 -1.02
C GLU A 38 -30.14 13.03 -1.87
N GLN A 39 -30.73 14.11 -2.39
CA GLN A 39 -31.89 14.03 -3.28
C GLN A 39 -31.59 13.24 -4.56
N TYR A 40 -30.40 13.42 -5.14
CA TYR A 40 -29.97 12.63 -6.31
C TYR A 40 -29.88 11.14 -5.98
N LEU A 41 -29.18 10.78 -4.89
CA LEU A 41 -29.00 9.38 -4.49
C LEU A 41 -30.35 8.71 -4.12
N GLU A 42 -31.27 9.45 -3.50
CA GLU A 42 -32.62 8.96 -3.22
C GLU A 42 -33.38 8.65 -4.51
N LYS A 43 -33.29 9.55 -5.50
CA LYS A 43 -34.01 9.44 -6.77
C LYS A 43 -33.45 8.34 -7.69
N GLU A 44 -32.14 8.31 -7.89
CA GLU A 44 -31.51 7.44 -8.89
C GLU A 44 -31.06 6.09 -8.31
N HIS A 45 -30.90 6.00 -6.99
CA HIS A 45 -30.44 4.79 -6.30
C HIS A 45 -31.41 4.32 -5.19
N ASN A 46 -32.66 4.82 -5.18
CA ASN A 46 -33.69 4.44 -4.21
C ASN A 46 -33.24 4.49 -2.74
N GLY A 47 -32.33 5.41 -2.41
CA GLY A 47 -31.78 5.56 -1.07
C GLY A 47 -30.80 4.46 -0.64
N GLU A 48 -30.39 3.54 -1.52
CA GLU A 48 -29.44 2.45 -1.24
C GLU A 48 -28.03 2.99 -0.93
N LEU A 49 -27.68 4.13 -1.55
CA LEU A 49 -26.39 4.80 -1.40
C LEU A 49 -26.44 5.93 -0.37
N GLY A 50 -25.36 6.07 0.38
CA GLY A 50 -25.06 7.20 1.26
C GLY A 50 -23.76 7.89 0.83
N PHE A 51 -23.41 8.99 1.50
CA PHE A 51 -22.15 9.67 1.26
C PHE A 51 -21.51 10.21 2.54
N ARG A 52 -20.19 10.37 2.50
CA ARG A 52 -19.38 11.00 3.55
C ARG A 52 -18.27 11.85 2.93
N GLU A 53 -17.61 12.65 3.76
CA GLU A 53 -16.42 13.44 3.36
C GLU A 53 -16.67 14.39 2.18
N LEU A 54 -17.85 15.03 2.15
CA LEU A 54 -18.22 16.00 1.14
C LEU A 54 -17.43 17.31 1.32
N ASN A 55 -16.31 17.41 0.60
CA ASN A 55 -15.39 18.53 0.70
C ASN A 55 -15.34 19.31 -0.60
N ARG A 56 -15.35 20.65 -0.50
CA ARG A 56 -15.24 21.49 -1.69
C ARG A 56 -13.83 21.38 -2.27
N PHE A 57 -13.75 21.16 -3.57
CA PHE A 57 -12.51 21.11 -4.33
C PHE A 57 -12.55 22.17 -5.42
N PHE A 58 -11.50 23.00 -5.51
CA PHE A 58 -11.38 23.95 -6.60
C PHE A 58 -10.66 23.31 -7.76
N ASN A 59 -11.40 22.98 -8.83
CA ASN A 59 -10.79 22.53 -10.07
C ASN A 59 -10.22 23.75 -10.84
N ALA A 60 -8.91 23.95 -10.73
CA ALA A 60 -8.24 25.08 -11.41
C ALA A 60 -8.35 25.04 -12.94
N ALA A 61 -8.51 23.85 -13.53
CA ALA A 61 -8.59 23.69 -14.98
C ALA A 61 -9.95 24.11 -15.55
N THR A 62 -11.04 23.86 -14.83
CA THR A 62 -12.40 24.25 -15.28
C THR A 62 -12.90 25.53 -14.63
N MET A 63 -12.16 26.06 -13.64
CA MET A 63 -12.54 27.20 -12.81
C MET A 63 -13.94 27.05 -12.17
N ASN A 64 -14.44 25.82 -12.02
CA ASN A 64 -15.76 25.56 -11.47
C ASN A 64 -15.71 25.59 -9.92
N PRO A 65 -16.36 26.57 -9.26
CA PRO A 65 -16.33 26.68 -7.80
C PRO A 65 -17.28 25.70 -7.10
N ASN A 66 -18.04 24.89 -7.84
CA ASN A 66 -19.07 23.97 -7.34
C ASN A 66 -18.65 22.50 -7.37
N MET A 67 -17.36 22.22 -7.60
CA MET A 67 -16.85 20.86 -7.53
C MET A 67 -16.64 20.43 -6.07
N PHE A 68 -17.02 19.21 -5.76
CA PHE A 68 -16.83 18.57 -4.46
C PHE A 68 -16.22 17.19 -4.64
N THR A 69 -15.32 16.83 -3.74
CA THR A 69 -14.86 15.47 -3.53
C THR A 69 -15.81 14.80 -2.56
N VAL A 70 -16.13 13.53 -2.80
CA VAL A 70 -17.05 12.78 -1.95
C VAL A 70 -16.73 11.30 -1.98
N VAL A 71 -16.96 10.62 -0.85
CA VAL A 71 -17.00 9.16 -0.80
C VAL A 71 -18.46 8.72 -0.80
N ILE A 72 -18.86 7.93 -1.79
CA ILE A 72 -20.19 7.33 -1.90
C ILE A 72 -20.07 5.87 -1.49
N PHE A 73 -21.00 5.40 -0.66
CA PHE A 73 -20.99 4.03 -0.13
C PHE A 73 -22.38 3.41 -0.13
N HIS A 74 -22.45 2.08 -0.21
CA HIS A 74 -23.70 1.34 -0.03
C HIS A 74 -24.06 1.23 1.45
N LYS A 75 -25.27 1.61 1.85
CA LYS A 75 -25.65 1.69 3.27
C LYS A 75 -25.64 0.34 4.00
N GLU A 76 -26.09 -0.73 3.36
CA GLU A 76 -26.12 -2.09 3.94
C GLU A 76 -24.79 -2.84 3.84
N ILE A 77 -23.94 -2.49 2.85
CA ILE A 77 -22.64 -3.12 2.61
C ILE A 77 -21.58 -2.00 2.43
N PRO A 78 -21.12 -1.35 3.51
CA PRO A 78 -20.25 -0.18 3.42
C PRO A 78 -18.92 -0.42 2.70
N GLU A 79 -18.49 -1.69 2.55
CA GLU A 79 -17.31 -2.07 1.77
C GLU A 79 -17.47 -1.81 0.27
N ILE A 80 -18.70 -1.63 -0.21
CA ILE A 80 -18.97 -1.13 -1.56
C ILE A 80 -18.97 0.39 -1.49
N GLU A 81 -17.77 0.97 -1.63
CA GLU A 81 -17.58 2.42 -1.66
C GLU A 81 -16.61 2.87 -2.75
N PHE A 82 -16.78 4.11 -3.21
CA PHE A 82 -15.88 4.75 -4.16
C PHE A 82 -15.78 6.24 -3.90
N TYR A 83 -14.59 6.75 -4.20
CA TYR A 83 -14.31 8.18 -4.23
C TYR A 83 -14.66 8.76 -5.61
N CYS A 84 -15.31 9.93 -5.63
CA CYS A 84 -15.54 10.65 -6.87
C CYS A 84 -15.61 12.17 -6.68
N HIS A 85 -15.59 12.86 -7.82
CA HIS A 85 -15.78 14.31 -7.90
C HIS A 85 -17.15 14.60 -8.51
N VAL A 86 -17.96 15.37 -7.81
CA VAL A 86 -19.32 15.73 -8.23
C VAL A 86 -19.48 17.24 -8.34
N ASN A 87 -20.40 17.68 -9.19
CA ASN A 87 -20.91 19.06 -9.20
C ASN A 87 -22.35 19.04 -8.66
N PRO A 88 -22.57 19.17 -7.33
CA PRO A 88 -23.91 19.05 -6.74
C PRO A 88 -24.88 20.15 -7.18
N LYS A 89 -24.39 21.21 -7.82
CA LYS A 89 -25.25 22.25 -8.41
C LYS A 89 -25.99 21.74 -9.65
N GLU A 90 -25.36 20.86 -10.42
CA GLU A 90 -25.87 20.36 -11.70
C GLU A 90 -26.37 18.91 -11.61
N ILE A 91 -25.98 18.16 -10.56
CA ILE A 91 -26.21 16.72 -10.43
C ILE A 91 -27.68 16.27 -10.59
N LEU A 92 -28.65 17.14 -10.29
CA LEU A 92 -30.08 16.84 -10.43
C LEU A 92 -30.57 16.88 -11.89
N GLU A 93 -29.82 17.55 -12.77
CA GLU A 93 -30.15 17.72 -14.20
C GLU A 93 -29.16 16.98 -15.11
N ASN A 94 -27.87 16.98 -14.72
CA ASN A 94 -26.79 16.29 -15.41
C ASN A 94 -25.88 15.62 -14.37
N ASP A 95 -25.92 14.29 -14.34
CA ASP A 95 -25.18 13.45 -13.41
C ASP A 95 -23.86 12.92 -13.99
N THR A 96 -23.45 13.44 -15.14
CA THR A 96 -22.17 13.12 -15.76
C THR A 96 -21.02 13.68 -14.92
N LEU A 97 -20.10 12.82 -14.53
CA LEU A 97 -18.94 13.17 -13.72
C LEU A 97 -17.86 13.80 -14.59
N SER A 98 -17.84 15.14 -14.60
CA SER A 98 -16.96 15.96 -15.44
C SER A 98 -15.46 15.82 -15.16
N TYR A 99 -15.07 15.18 -14.05
CA TYR A 99 -13.67 14.95 -13.72
C TYR A 99 -13.04 13.79 -14.50
N TYR A 100 -13.84 12.85 -15.01
CA TYR A 100 -13.35 11.65 -15.73
C TYR A 100 -13.12 11.88 -17.23
N GLY A 101 -12.84 13.13 -17.62
CA GLY A 101 -12.50 13.50 -18.99
C GLY A 101 -13.57 13.12 -20.01
N THR A 102 -13.20 12.33 -21.02
CA THR A 102 -14.09 11.95 -22.13
C THR A 102 -15.04 10.79 -21.82
N GLU A 103 -14.89 10.11 -20.68
CA GLU A 103 -15.59 8.85 -20.42
C GLU A 103 -17.06 9.01 -20.03
N ASN A 104 -17.57 10.24 -19.86
CA ASN A 104 -18.97 10.53 -19.51
C ASN A 104 -19.54 9.62 -18.40
N LEU A 105 -18.70 9.23 -17.43
CA LEU A 105 -19.09 8.30 -16.36
C LEU A 105 -20.12 8.94 -15.43
N LYS A 106 -21.00 8.11 -14.88
CA LYS A 106 -21.97 8.49 -13.84
C LYS A 106 -21.66 7.79 -12.52
N ILE A 107 -22.31 8.24 -11.44
CA ILE A 107 -22.26 7.57 -10.13
C ILE A 107 -22.72 6.11 -10.25
N ALA A 108 -23.74 5.83 -11.07
CA ALA A 108 -24.20 4.47 -11.33
C ALA A 108 -23.14 3.56 -11.96
N ASP A 109 -22.28 4.08 -12.84
CA ASP A 109 -21.22 3.29 -13.48
C ASP A 109 -20.11 2.95 -12.49
N LEU A 110 -19.72 3.91 -11.65
CA LEU A 110 -18.76 3.69 -10.57
C LEU A 110 -19.30 2.69 -9.54
N TYR A 111 -20.55 2.86 -9.12
CA TYR A 111 -21.20 1.94 -8.18
C TYR A 111 -21.28 0.52 -8.73
N LYS A 112 -21.66 0.36 -10.01
CA LYS A 112 -21.69 -0.97 -10.66
C LYS A 112 -20.30 -1.61 -10.69
N ARG A 113 -19.25 -0.82 -10.92
CA ARG A 113 -17.86 -1.29 -10.93
C ARG A 113 -17.43 -1.79 -9.54
N GLU A 114 -17.64 -0.99 -8.50
CA GLU A 114 -17.29 -1.39 -7.13
C GLU A 114 -18.11 -2.57 -6.63
N ARG A 115 -19.40 -2.61 -6.96
CA ARG A 115 -20.22 -3.78 -6.65
C ARG A 115 -19.68 -5.04 -7.31
N LYS A 116 -19.27 -4.97 -8.58
CA LYS A 116 -18.64 -6.10 -9.28
C LYS A 116 -17.34 -6.52 -8.60
N ARG A 117 -16.47 -5.57 -8.24
CA ARG A 117 -15.23 -5.83 -7.49
C ARG A 117 -15.52 -6.54 -6.16
N TYR A 118 -16.47 -6.02 -5.38
CA TYR A 118 -16.90 -6.63 -4.12
C TYR A 118 -17.41 -8.05 -4.32
N GLU A 119 -18.35 -8.27 -5.25
CA GLU A 119 -18.90 -9.60 -5.54
C GLU A 119 -17.81 -10.59 -5.96
N THR A 120 -16.84 -10.15 -6.77
CA THR A 120 -15.70 -10.97 -7.16
C THR A 120 -14.79 -11.31 -5.98
N ARG A 121 -14.50 -10.35 -5.08
CA ARG A 121 -13.78 -10.60 -3.83
C ARG A 121 -14.52 -11.65 -2.97
N GLN A 122 -15.83 -11.52 -2.80
CA GLN A 122 -16.62 -12.50 -2.04
C GLN A 122 -16.59 -13.91 -2.65
N LYS A 123 -16.62 -14.03 -3.99
CA LYS A 123 -16.46 -15.32 -4.66
C LYS A 123 -15.11 -15.97 -4.34
N VAL A 124 -14.02 -15.20 -4.42
CA VAL A 124 -12.69 -15.70 -4.04
C VAL A 124 -12.68 -16.16 -2.57
N LYS A 125 -13.30 -15.41 -1.65
CA LYS A 125 -13.43 -15.82 -0.24
C LYS A 125 -14.16 -17.15 -0.09
N ILE A 126 -15.26 -17.33 -0.81
CA ILE A 126 -16.06 -18.57 -0.77
C ILE A 126 -15.27 -19.75 -1.34
N ASP A 127 -14.55 -19.55 -2.44
CA ASP A 127 -13.78 -20.61 -3.11
C ASP A 127 -12.70 -21.22 -2.19
N PHE A 128 -12.18 -20.44 -1.24
CA PHE A 128 -11.09 -20.84 -0.33
C PHE A 128 -11.49 -20.97 1.14
N ILE A 129 -12.77 -20.79 1.52
CA ILE A 129 -13.20 -20.67 2.93
C ILE A 129 -12.75 -21.82 3.85
N ASN A 130 -12.57 -23.03 3.31
CA ASN A 130 -12.15 -24.21 4.08
C ASN A 130 -10.63 -24.26 4.31
N GLU A 131 -9.84 -23.64 3.43
CA GLU A 131 -8.37 -23.67 3.47
C GLU A 131 -7.81 -22.36 4.03
N ILE A 132 -8.48 -21.25 3.73
CA ILE A 132 -8.14 -19.88 4.14
C ILE A 132 -9.41 -19.26 4.74
N PRO A 133 -9.66 -19.44 6.04
CA PRO A 133 -10.89 -18.98 6.67
C PRO A 133 -10.98 -17.44 6.77
N GLU A 134 -9.84 -16.74 6.70
CA GLU A 134 -9.79 -15.28 6.70
C GLU A 134 -8.99 -14.77 5.50
N ILE A 135 -9.65 -13.98 4.66
CA ILE A 135 -9.05 -13.29 3.50
C ILE A 135 -9.46 -11.83 3.56
N ASN A 136 -8.48 -10.93 3.61
CA ASN A 136 -8.69 -9.49 3.53
C ASN A 136 -8.05 -8.96 2.24
N PHE A 137 -8.78 -8.09 1.56
CA PHE A 137 -8.32 -7.40 0.36
C PHE A 137 -7.99 -5.97 0.76
N GLU A 138 -6.72 -5.74 1.08
CA GLU A 138 -6.21 -4.42 1.42
C GLU A 138 -5.78 -3.69 0.14
N ASN A 139 -5.40 -2.41 0.28
CA ASN A 139 -5.00 -1.58 -0.85
C ASN A 139 -3.66 -2.00 -1.48
N ASP A 140 -2.77 -2.63 -0.71
CA ASP A 140 -1.40 -3.00 -1.11
C ASP A 140 -1.08 -4.49 -0.95
N ARG A 141 -2.02 -5.28 -0.41
CA ARG A 141 -1.81 -6.72 -0.15
C ARG A 141 -3.09 -7.53 -0.07
N PHE A 142 -2.98 -8.81 -0.35
CA PHE A 142 -3.97 -9.83 0.01
C PHE A 142 -3.51 -10.45 1.32
N GLU A 143 -4.23 -10.21 2.41
CA GLU A 143 -3.92 -10.87 3.67
C GLU A 143 -4.69 -12.17 3.78
N ILE A 144 -3.99 -13.26 4.07
CA ILE A 144 -4.56 -14.59 4.27
C ILE A 144 -4.14 -15.16 5.61
N PHE A 145 -5.05 -15.88 6.26
CA PHE A 145 -4.74 -16.67 7.45
C PHE A 145 -4.70 -18.15 7.09
N VAL A 146 -3.57 -18.81 7.37
CA VAL A 146 -3.39 -20.25 7.19
C VAL A 146 -3.48 -20.93 8.57
N PRO A 147 -4.51 -21.74 8.84
CA PRO A 147 -4.71 -22.38 10.13
C PRO A 147 -3.74 -23.57 10.33
N GLY A 148 -3.42 -23.85 11.59
CA GLY A 148 -2.56 -24.98 11.97
C GLY A 148 -1.08 -24.81 11.62
N GLU A 149 -0.35 -25.93 11.70
CA GLU A 149 1.09 -25.99 11.38
C GLU A 149 1.30 -25.94 9.87
N ILE A 150 2.23 -25.10 9.41
CA ILE A 150 2.56 -25.00 7.99
C ILE A 150 3.29 -26.26 7.55
N VAL A 151 2.71 -26.94 6.56
CA VAL A 151 3.42 -27.93 5.74
C VAL A 151 3.83 -27.24 4.44
N THR A 152 5.12 -27.06 4.21
CA THR A 152 5.66 -26.26 3.09
C THR A 152 5.05 -26.64 1.73
N ALA A 153 4.99 -27.94 1.42
CA ALA A 153 4.42 -28.39 0.14
C ALA A 153 2.93 -28.03 -0.02
N ALA A 154 2.15 -28.09 1.05
CA ALA A 154 0.75 -27.70 1.05
C ALA A 154 0.59 -26.18 0.93
N LEU A 155 1.51 -25.41 1.52
CA LEU A 155 1.53 -23.96 1.40
C LEU A 155 1.80 -23.51 -0.04
N HIS A 156 2.80 -24.08 -0.71
CA HIS A 156 3.08 -23.78 -2.12
C HIS A 156 1.87 -24.06 -3.02
N ASP A 157 1.29 -25.24 -2.87
CA ASP A 157 0.10 -25.68 -3.63
C ASP A 157 -1.12 -24.77 -3.36
N LEU A 158 -1.30 -24.31 -2.12
CA LEU A 158 -2.32 -23.32 -1.76
C LEU A 158 -2.08 -21.96 -2.42
N ILE A 159 -0.83 -21.45 -2.36
CA ILE A 159 -0.44 -20.17 -2.98
C ILE A 159 -0.67 -20.21 -4.48
N ASP A 160 -0.24 -21.27 -5.16
CA ASP A 160 -0.40 -21.44 -6.61
C ASP A 160 -1.89 -21.40 -7.00
N ARG A 161 -2.74 -22.16 -6.29
CA ARG A 161 -4.19 -22.12 -6.52
C ARG A 161 -4.79 -20.75 -6.25
N PHE A 162 -4.40 -20.11 -5.15
CA PHE A 162 -4.95 -18.82 -4.74
C PHE A 162 -4.60 -17.74 -5.77
N VAL A 163 -3.34 -17.66 -6.18
CA VAL A 163 -2.86 -16.69 -7.17
C VAL A 163 -3.47 -16.97 -8.54
N ALA A 164 -3.57 -18.24 -8.96
CA ALA A 164 -4.27 -18.60 -10.19
C ALA A 164 -5.74 -18.15 -10.18
N ARG A 165 -6.42 -18.28 -9.03
CA ARG A 165 -7.80 -17.80 -8.88
C ARG A 165 -7.87 -16.27 -8.93
N LEU A 166 -6.95 -15.54 -8.28
CA LEU A 166 -6.88 -14.09 -8.39
C LEU A 166 -6.67 -13.65 -9.84
N ASN A 167 -5.75 -14.29 -10.56
CA ASN A 167 -5.47 -14.01 -11.97
C ASN A 167 -6.68 -14.28 -12.88
N SER A 168 -7.48 -15.32 -12.61
CA SER A 168 -8.73 -15.57 -13.35
C SER A 168 -9.77 -14.45 -13.20
N SER A 169 -9.60 -13.59 -12.18
CA SER A 169 -10.46 -12.44 -11.89
C SER A 169 -9.71 -11.10 -11.98
N TYR A 170 -8.52 -11.06 -12.59
CA TYR A 170 -7.64 -9.89 -12.59
C TYR A 170 -8.35 -8.61 -13.07
N GLU A 171 -8.96 -8.64 -14.25
CA GLU A 171 -9.68 -7.49 -14.83
C GLU A 171 -10.89 -7.04 -13.98
N GLU A 172 -11.51 -7.97 -13.25
CA GLU A 172 -12.69 -7.66 -12.43
C GLU A 172 -12.31 -7.10 -11.07
N LEU A 173 -11.16 -7.54 -10.53
CA LEU A 173 -10.58 -7.01 -9.31
C LEU A 173 -10.04 -5.60 -9.53
N ASP A 174 -9.49 -5.32 -10.72
CA ASP A 174 -9.07 -3.99 -11.21
C ASP A 174 -8.30 -3.21 -10.13
N ILE A 175 -7.24 -3.85 -9.64
CA ILE A 175 -6.39 -3.33 -8.56
C ILE A 175 -5.22 -2.56 -9.21
N PRO A 176 -5.09 -1.25 -8.98
CA PRO A 176 -4.13 -0.41 -9.67
C PRO A 176 -2.74 -0.38 -9.02
N TYR A 177 -2.58 -1.02 -7.86
CA TYR A 177 -1.36 -0.98 -7.06
C TYR A 177 -0.57 -2.28 -7.16
N THR A 178 0.73 -2.20 -6.90
CA THR A 178 1.55 -3.38 -6.63
C THR A 178 0.99 -4.08 -5.40
N MET A 179 0.79 -5.40 -5.51
CA MET A 179 0.23 -6.22 -4.45
C MET A 179 1.30 -7.14 -3.87
N SER A 180 1.11 -7.55 -2.62
CA SER A 180 1.77 -8.73 -2.07
C SER A 180 0.76 -9.74 -1.53
N LEU A 181 1.17 -10.99 -1.37
CA LEU A 181 0.45 -12.00 -0.59
C LEU A 181 1.05 -12.05 0.81
N PHE A 182 0.26 -11.63 1.79
CA PHE A 182 0.67 -11.51 3.19
C PHE A 182 0.05 -12.63 4.02
N ILE A 183 0.88 -13.50 4.59
CA ILE A 183 0.44 -14.74 5.23
C ILE A 183 0.59 -14.63 6.74
N ARG A 184 -0.53 -14.83 7.45
CA ARG A 184 -0.63 -14.95 8.91
C ARG A 184 -0.87 -16.41 9.29
N THR A 185 -0.40 -16.79 10.47
CA THR A 185 -0.57 -18.15 11.02
C THR A 185 -0.94 -18.09 12.49
N GLU A 186 -1.29 -19.21 13.10
CA GLU A 186 -1.52 -19.28 14.56
C GLU A 186 -0.27 -18.92 15.38
N ALA A 187 0.91 -19.32 14.91
CA ALA A 187 2.19 -19.00 15.56
C ALA A 187 2.60 -17.53 15.38
N HIS A 188 2.16 -16.90 14.28
CA HIS A 188 2.51 -15.55 13.87
C HIS A 188 1.26 -14.78 13.40
N PRO A 189 0.36 -14.42 14.35
CA PRO A 189 -0.96 -13.89 14.02
C PRO A 189 -0.94 -12.50 13.39
N GLU A 190 0.14 -11.73 13.57
CA GLU A 190 0.32 -10.40 13.00
C GLU A 190 0.98 -10.44 11.60
N GLY A 191 1.53 -11.58 11.18
CA GLY A 191 2.19 -11.75 9.89
C GLY A 191 3.45 -12.59 9.98
N TYR A 192 3.71 -13.40 8.95
CA TYR A 192 4.88 -14.28 8.90
C TYR A 192 5.61 -14.19 7.57
N ILE A 193 4.89 -14.42 6.47
CA ILE A 193 5.47 -14.44 5.13
C ILE A 193 4.86 -13.29 4.32
N ASP A 194 5.69 -12.55 3.62
CA ASP A 194 5.27 -11.53 2.65
C ASP A 194 5.84 -11.91 1.28
N ILE A 195 4.97 -12.07 0.28
CA ILE A 195 5.37 -12.51 -1.06
C ILE A 195 4.95 -11.42 -2.05
N PRO A 196 5.89 -10.61 -2.56
CA PRO A 196 5.57 -9.63 -3.60
C PRO A 196 4.94 -10.29 -4.83
N LEU A 197 3.92 -9.66 -5.39
CA LEU A 197 3.25 -10.09 -6.61
C LEU A 197 3.59 -9.13 -7.74
N GLU A 198 4.47 -9.57 -8.64
CA GLU A 198 4.82 -8.78 -9.81
C GLU A 198 3.71 -8.83 -10.85
N SER A 199 3.27 -7.67 -11.33
CA SER A 199 2.22 -7.57 -12.34
C SER A 199 2.84 -7.48 -13.74
N MET A 200 2.74 -8.57 -14.50
CA MET A 200 3.21 -8.64 -15.89
C MET A 200 2.08 -9.11 -16.79
N GLU A 201 1.88 -8.43 -17.93
CA GLU A 201 0.89 -8.83 -18.96
C GLU A 201 -0.54 -9.06 -18.41
N GLY A 202 -0.95 -8.30 -17.38
CA GLY A 202 -2.28 -8.43 -16.78
C GLY A 202 -2.45 -9.65 -15.87
N GLN A 203 -1.36 -10.15 -15.29
CA GLN A 203 -1.35 -11.24 -14.31
C GLN A 203 -0.34 -10.97 -13.20
N TRP A 204 -0.64 -11.47 -12.00
CA TRP A 204 0.25 -11.47 -10.86
C TRP A 204 1.11 -12.74 -10.82
N TYR A 205 2.41 -12.55 -10.60
CA TYR A 205 3.40 -13.61 -10.45
C TYR A 205 4.05 -13.52 -9.08
N PRO A 206 3.97 -14.58 -8.24
CA PRO A 206 4.64 -14.61 -6.95
C PRO A 206 6.15 -14.56 -7.11
N GLN A 207 6.79 -13.70 -6.32
CA GLN A 207 8.23 -13.56 -6.25
C GLN A 207 8.80 -14.38 -5.07
N MET A 208 9.97 -13.99 -4.59
CA MET A 208 10.63 -14.63 -3.45
C MET A 208 9.83 -14.48 -2.15
N PHE A 209 9.96 -15.47 -1.26
CA PHE A 209 9.37 -15.40 0.07
C PHE A 209 10.19 -14.44 0.93
N MET A 210 9.53 -13.52 1.61
CA MET A 210 10.17 -12.58 2.54
C MET A 210 9.65 -12.82 3.95
N LEU A 211 10.52 -12.67 4.95
CA LEU A 211 10.08 -12.65 6.34
C LEU A 211 9.38 -11.33 6.62
N SER A 212 8.16 -11.41 7.14
CA SER A 212 7.37 -10.24 7.52
C SER A 212 7.99 -9.54 8.75
N PRO A 213 8.15 -8.20 8.73
CA PRO A 213 8.49 -7.41 9.91
C PRO A 213 7.44 -7.47 11.03
N LYS A 214 6.25 -8.02 10.75
CA LYS A 214 5.19 -8.25 11.73
C LYS A 214 5.31 -9.61 12.45
N MET A 215 6.30 -10.43 12.08
CA MET A 215 6.56 -11.70 12.74
C MET A 215 6.82 -11.50 14.23
N SER A 216 6.27 -12.41 15.03
CA SER A 216 6.54 -12.44 16.46
C SER A 216 8.04 -12.52 16.72
N TYR A 217 8.55 -11.66 17.62
CA TYR A 217 9.98 -11.54 17.97
C TYR A 217 10.89 -11.01 16.85
N PHE A 218 10.34 -10.43 15.78
CA PHE A 218 11.12 -9.82 14.70
C PHE A 218 12.20 -8.85 15.22
N ASP A 219 11.84 -7.92 16.11
CA ASP A 219 12.77 -6.95 16.70
C ASP A 219 13.96 -7.63 17.41
N THR A 220 13.75 -8.81 17.99
CA THR A 220 14.83 -9.56 18.64
C THR A 220 15.80 -10.15 17.61
N ILE A 221 15.27 -10.65 16.48
CA ILE A 221 16.07 -11.17 15.38
C ILE A 221 16.85 -10.03 14.71
N GLU A 222 16.17 -8.93 14.38
CA GLU A 222 16.76 -7.74 13.77
C GLU A 222 17.91 -7.19 14.60
N ASN A 223 17.72 -7.00 15.92
CA ASN A 223 18.77 -6.48 16.80
C ASN A 223 20.01 -7.40 16.83
N LYS A 224 19.81 -8.72 16.91
CA LYS A 224 20.93 -9.69 16.90
C LYS A 224 21.70 -9.66 15.59
N ILE A 225 21.00 -9.57 14.46
CA ILE A 225 21.64 -9.52 13.14
C ILE A 225 22.40 -8.21 12.98
N LYS A 226 21.78 -7.06 13.30
CA LYS A 226 22.44 -5.75 13.21
C LYS A 226 23.67 -5.66 14.10
N GLU A 227 23.61 -6.14 15.35
CA GLU A 227 24.77 -6.18 16.25
C GLU A 227 25.92 -6.99 15.65
N ARG A 228 25.62 -8.15 15.05
CA ARG A 228 26.64 -8.96 14.39
C ARG A 228 27.21 -8.27 13.16
N VAL A 229 26.36 -7.77 12.26
CA VAL A 229 26.79 -7.08 11.04
C VAL A 229 27.72 -5.94 11.40
N GLN A 230 27.32 -5.08 12.37
CA GLN A 230 28.16 -3.97 12.79
C GLN A 230 29.53 -4.45 13.33
N THR A 231 29.55 -5.51 14.15
CA THR A 231 30.81 -6.10 14.66
C THR A 231 31.72 -6.58 13.52
N ASP A 232 31.14 -7.21 12.50
CA ASP A 232 31.89 -7.71 11.34
C ASP A 232 32.42 -6.54 10.48
N LEU A 233 31.62 -5.47 10.30
CA LEU A 233 32.01 -4.25 9.60
C LEU A 233 33.14 -3.52 10.33
N ASP A 234 33.01 -3.28 11.64
CA ASP A 234 34.05 -2.63 12.44
C ASP A 234 35.41 -3.36 12.34
N THR A 235 35.38 -4.69 12.17
CA THR A 235 36.57 -5.53 12.09
C THR A 235 37.16 -5.60 10.68
N SER A 236 36.31 -5.81 9.66
CA SER A 236 36.75 -6.20 8.32
C SER A 236 36.49 -5.14 7.24
N TYR A 237 35.55 -4.23 7.48
CA TYR A 237 35.08 -3.21 6.54
C TYR A 237 34.83 -1.87 7.26
N PRO A 238 35.85 -1.27 7.91
CA PRO A 238 35.68 -0.15 8.85
C PRO A 238 35.20 1.17 8.21
N ASN A 239 35.13 1.21 6.88
CA ASN A 239 34.62 2.35 6.11
C ASN A 239 33.14 2.22 5.76
N TYR A 240 32.45 1.21 6.31
CA TYR A 240 31.05 0.94 6.02
C TYR A 240 30.22 0.96 7.30
N GLU A 241 29.02 1.51 7.19
CA GLU A 241 28.00 1.46 8.24
C GLU A 241 26.66 0.96 7.69
N ILE A 242 25.81 0.47 8.59
CA ILE A 242 24.48 -0.03 8.24
C ILE A 242 23.59 1.13 7.76
N ASP A 243 22.93 0.96 6.61
CA ASP A 243 21.80 1.80 6.24
C ASP A 243 20.50 1.26 6.86
N ASP A 244 19.83 2.07 7.66
CA ASP A 244 18.61 1.65 8.37
C ASP A 244 17.37 1.58 7.47
N ASN A 245 17.41 2.18 6.26
CA ASN A 245 16.25 2.31 5.38
C ASN A 245 16.13 1.15 4.40
N TYR A 246 17.25 0.58 3.95
CA TYR A 246 17.28 -0.40 2.87
C TYR A 246 17.81 -1.75 3.33
N ARG A 247 16.91 -2.75 3.35
CA ARG A 247 17.23 -4.16 3.58
C ARG A 247 16.25 -5.08 2.87
N LYS A 248 16.67 -6.31 2.60
CA LYS A 248 15.82 -7.42 2.15
C LYS A 248 15.99 -8.59 3.11
N ILE A 249 14.88 -9.23 3.51
CA ILE A 249 14.88 -10.35 4.45
C ILE A 249 14.23 -11.53 3.75
N ILE A 250 15.04 -12.27 3.02
CA ILE A 250 14.60 -13.37 2.19
C ILE A 250 14.40 -14.59 3.08
N LEU A 251 13.23 -15.23 2.99
CA LEU A 251 12.88 -16.44 3.71
C LEU A 251 13.07 -17.64 2.78
N ASP A 252 13.77 -18.67 3.25
CA ASP A 252 13.90 -19.92 2.51
C ASP A 252 12.52 -20.55 2.31
N LYS A 253 12.07 -20.61 1.05
CA LYS A 253 10.75 -21.12 0.72
C LYS A 253 10.58 -22.62 0.98
N THR A 254 11.66 -23.35 1.28
CA THR A 254 11.60 -24.78 1.60
C THR A 254 11.46 -25.03 3.09
N SER A 255 12.38 -24.52 3.90
CA SER A 255 12.34 -24.73 5.37
C SER A 255 11.41 -23.78 6.10
N LEU A 256 11.19 -22.57 5.57
CA LEU A 256 10.49 -21.45 6.22
C LEU A 256 11.12 -21.03 7.56
N SER A 257 12.27 -21.58 7.94
CA SER A 257 12.95 -21.24 9.19
C SER A 257 14.30 -20.60 8.98
N LYS A 258 14.84 -20.58 7.75
CA LYS A 258 16.10 -19.90 7.43
C LYS A 258 15.85 -18.61 6.68
N ILE A 259 16.61 -17.57 7.02
CA ILE A 259 16.57 -16.29 6.34
C ILE A 259 17.95 -15.85 5.85
N ALA A 260 17.98 -15.14 4.72
CA ALA A 260 19.08 -14.30 4.30
C ALA A 260 18.71 -12.83 4.55
N TRP A 261 19.43 -12.19 5.46
CA TRP A 261 19.36 -10.76 5.69
C TRP A 261 20.36 -10.05 4.79
N VAL A 262 19.85 -9.39 3.75
CA VAL A 262 20.64 -8.59 2.82
C VAL A 262 20.55 -7.13 3.27
N GLN A 263 21.68 -6.62 3.75
CA GLN A 263 21.83 -5.28 4.29
C GLN A 263 22.56 -4.39 3.27
N TYR A 264 21.96 -3.26 2.93
CA TYR A 264 22.65 -2.19 2.21
C TYR A 264 23.48 -1.37 3.20
N LEU A 265 24.64 -0.91 2.76
CA LEU A 265 25.62 -0.22 3.59
C LEU A 265 26.04 1.10 2.97
N ASN A 266 26.20 2.11 3.83
CA ASN A 266 26.76 3.40 3.46
C ASN A 266 28.29 3.37 3.55
N ASP A 267 28.97 3.84 2.51
CA ASP A 267 30.40 4.12 2.52
C ASP A 267 30.65 5.45 3.23
N THR A 268 31.24 5.38 4.44
CA THR A 268 31.49 6.54 5.29
C THR A 268 32.61 7.44 4.77
N THR A 269 33.30 7.04 3.70
CA THR A 269 34.33 7.88 3.06
C THR A 269 33.73 8.84 2.04
N ILE A 270 32.46 8.66 1.66
CA ILE A 270 31.74 9.53 0.74
C ILE A 270 31.11 10.68 1.54
N ASP A 271 31.75 11.85 1.49
CA ASP A 271 31.21 13.09 2.05
C ASP A 271 30.57 13.95 0.95
N ASN A 272 29.23 13.94 0.89
CA ASN A 272 28.48 14.74 -0.07
C ASN A 272 28.34 16.22 0.32
N ASP A 273 28.70 16.61 1.54
CA ASP A 273 28.72 18.01 1.94
C ASP A 273 29.96 18.73 1.40
N GLU A 274 31.06 18.00 1.18
CA GLU A 274 32.33 18.53 0.64
C GLU A 274 32.50 18.30 -0.89
N ASN A 275 31.74 17.40 -1.50
CA ASN A 275 31.87 17.05 -2.92
C ASN A 275 31.13 18.02 -3.87
N GLU A 276 31.78 18.43 -4.97
CA GLU A 276 31.16 19.26 -6.02
C GLU A 276 30.01 18.55 -6.76
N THR A 277 30.09 17.22 -6.85
CA THR A 277 29.08 16.37 -7.48
C THR A 277 28.63 15.32 -6.49
N TRP A 278 27.32 15.16 -6.35
CA TRP A 278 26.74 14.13 -5.50
C TRP A 278 27.20 12.74 -5.93
N GLN A 279 27.56 11.92 -4.94
CA GLN A 279 27.93 10.51 -5.08
C GLN A 279 27.02 9.67 -4.22
N ASN A 280 26.60 8.50 -4.71
CA ASN A 280 25.74 7.61 -3.95
C ASN A 280 26.53 6.93 -2.83
N PRO A 281 26.20 7.14 -1.54
CA PRO A 281 26.90 6.48 -0.44
C PRO A 281 26.55 4.99 -0.32
N LEU A 282 25.44 4.52 -0.89
CA LEU A 282 24.98 3.13 -0.79
C LEU A 282 25.73 2.18 -1.74
N THR A 283 27.04 2.01 -1.52
CA THR A 283 27.92 1.20 -2.36
C THR A 283 28.07 -0.24 -1.86
N GLY A 284 27.85 -0.48 -0.56
CA GLY A 284 28.05 -1.78 0.06
C GLY A 284 26.78 -2.64 0.11
N LEU A 285 26.96 -3.95 -0.05
CA LEU A 285 25.91 -4.95 0.08
C LEU A 285 26.44 -6.14 0.86
N TYR A 286 25.86 -6.42 2.02
CA TYR A 286 26.28 -7.47 2.94
C TYR A 286 25.16 -8.46 3.17
N VAL A 287 25.47 -9.76 3.19
CA VAL A 287 24.48 -10.80 3.50
C VAL A 287 24.85 -11.49 4.80
N THR A 288 23.85 -11.76 5.63
CA THR A 288 23.98 -12.57 6.86
C THR A 288 22.86 -13.60 6.88
N TYR A 289 23.16 -14.83 7.23
CA TYR A 289 22.13 -15.87 7.33
C TYR A 289 21.73 -16.12 8.77
N TYR A 290 20.47 -16.43 9.00
CA TYR A 290 19.93 -16.70 10.33
C TYR A 290 18.89 -17.82 10.32
N ASP A 291 18.92 -18.67 11.34
CA ASP A 291 17.97 -19.74 11.59
C ASP A 291 17.01 -19.32 12.69
N ILE A 292 15.74 -19.15 12.35
CA ILE A 292 14.67 -18.69 13.24
C ILE A 292 14.43 -19.69 14.37
N ASP A 293 14.42 -20.99 14.07
CA ASP A 293 14.05 -22.04 15.03
C ASP A 293 15.13 -22.25 16.09
N THR A 294 16.39 -22.26 15.66
CA THR A 294 17.54 -22.48 16.55
C THR A 294 18.11 -21.18 17.12
N GLY A 295 17.74 -20.04 16.53
CA GLY A 295 18.31 -18.74 16.81
C GLY A 295 19.79 -18.62 16.41
N HIS A 296 20.28 -19.55 15.59
CA HIS A 296 21.67 -19.58 15.15
C HIS A 296 21.91 -18.57 14.04
N LEU A 297 22.86 -17.67 14.27
CA LEU A 297 23.35 -16.76 13.26
C LEU A 297 24.55 -17.42 12.57
N TYR A 298 24.45 -17.56 11.25
CA TYR A 298 25.47 -18.17 10.40
C TYR A 298 26.49 -17.12 9.94
N PHE A 299 27.39 -17.53 9.05
CA PHE A 299 28.36 -16.67 8.39
C PHE A 299 27.71 -15.45 7.68
N GLY A 300 28.47 -14.36 7.57
CA GLY A 300 28.10 -13.20 6.77
C GLY A 300 29.28 -12.74 5.91
N GLU A 301 28.99 -12.20 4.72
CA GLU A 301 30.01 -11.67 3.81
C GLU A 301 29.53 -10.42 3.07
N MET A 302 30.50 -9.57 2.73
CA MET A 302 30.30 -8.48 1.78
C MET A 302 30.21 -9.08 0.38
N ILE A 303 29.05 -8.95 -0.26
CA ILE A 303 28.81 -9.48 -1.61
C ILE A 303 29.09 -8.44 -2.69
N SER A 304 29.02 -7.14 -2.38
CA SER A 304 29.45 -6.05 -3.28
C SER A 304 29.93 -4.82 -2.51
N GLN A 305 30.91 -4.10 -3.06
CA GLN A 305 31.35 -2.76 -2.65
C GLN A 305 31.12 -1.71 -3.75
N GLU A 306 30.49 -2.13 -4.85
CA GLU A 306 30.22 -1.29 -6.03
C GLU A 306 28.74 -1.40 -6.43
N ASN A 307 27.86 -1.57 -5.44
CA ASN A 307 26.42 -1.74 -5.68
C ASN A 307 25.80 -0.51 -6.36
N ASP A 308 26.41 0.66 -6.23
CA ASP A 308 26.03 1.90 -6.91
C ASP A 308 26.34 1.89 -8.42
N LYS A 309 27.17 0.94 -8.89
CA LYS A 309 27.64 0.85 -10.29
C LYS A 309 26.95 -0.24 -11.09
N ILE A 310 26.12 -1.07 -10.46
CA ILE A 310 25.40 -2.18 -11.09
C ILE A 310 23.91 -1.89 -11.13
N SER A 311 23.22 -2.47 -12.11
CA SER A 311 21.77 -2.36 -12.24
C SER A 311 21.04 -3.17 -11.16
N TYR A 312 19.74 -2.88 -10.98
CA TYR A 312 18.89 -3.62 -10.07
C TYR A 312 18.87 -5.13 -10.37
N ASP A 313 18.77 -5.50 -11.64
CA ASP A 313 18.75 -6.91 -12.07
C ASP A 313 20.07 -7.62 -11.77
N GLU A 314 21.20 -6.93 -11.97
CA GLU A 314 22.53 -7.44 -11.62
C GLU A 314 22.69 -7.62 -10.11
N THR A 315 22.19 -6.67 -9.30
CA THR A 315 22.15 -6.81 -7.84
C THR A 315 21.31 -8.02 -7.42
N LEU A 316 20.14 -8.22 -8.03
CA LEU A 316 19.25 -9.33 -7.70
C LEU A 316 19.88 -10.68 -8.05
N GLU A 317 20.50 -10.80 -9.21
CA GLU A 317 21.22 -12.02 -9.62
C GLU A 317 22.42 -12.30 -8.70
N LEU A 318 23.15 -11.27 -8.27
CA LEU A 318 24.23 -11.42 -7.31
C LEU A 318 23.73 -11.93 -5.94
N ILE A 319 22.64 -11.34 -5.43
CA ILE A 319 22.00 -11.79 -4.19
C ILE A 319 21.59 -13.26 -4.35
N LYS A 320 20.90 -13.59 -5.44
CA LYS A 320 20.43 -14.94 -5.72
C LYS A 320 21.56 -15.96 -5.76
N LEU A 321 22.61 -15.68 -6.51
CA LEU A 321 23.79 -16.55 -6.59
C LEU A 321 24.37 -16.85 -5.20
N ARG A 322 24.44 -15.85 -4.32
CA ARG A 322 25.03 -15.98 -2.98
C ARG A 322 24.11 -16.70 -2.01
N VAL A 323 22.83 -16.33 -2.00
CA VAL A 323 21.81 -16.89 -1.12
C VAL A 323 21.54 -18.37 -1.45
N GLU A 324 21.43 -18.72 -2.73
CA GLU A 324 21.22 -20.11 -3.16
C GLU A 324 22.45 -21.00 -2.91
N ALA A 325 23.67 -20.44 -2.97
CA ALA A 325 24.89 -21.18 -2.64
C ALA A 325 24.93 -21.67 -1.18
N GLU A 326 24.30 -20.92 -0.26
CA GLU A 326 24.15 -21.29 1.15
C GLU A 326 22.88 -22.13 1.43
N GLY A 327 22.19 -22.56 0.36
CA GLY A 327 21.06 -23.48 0.44
C GLY A 327 19.74 -22.83 0.82
N ILE A 328 19.61 -21.51 0.74
CA ILE A 328 18.33 -20.81 0.85
C ILE A 328 17.71 -20.74 -0.54
N GLN A 329 16.52 -21.31 -0.69
CA GLN A 329 15.79 -21.24 -1.94
C GLN A 329 14.95 -19.97 -1.99
N MET A 330 15.35 -19.05 -2.87
CA MET A 330 14.63 -17.81 -3.14
C MET A 330 13.29 -18.06 -3.83
#